data_AF-A0A949GIT0-F1
#
_entry.id   AF-A0A949GIT0-F1
#
_cell.length_a   1.000
_cell.length_b   1.000
_cell.length_c   1.000
_cell.angle_alpha   90.00
_cell.angle_beta   90.00
_cell.angle_gamma   90.00
#
_symmetry.space_group_name_H-M   'P 1'
#
loop_
_entity.id
_entity.type
_entity.pdbx_description
1 polymer ?
#
loop_
_entity_poly.entity_id
_entity_poly.type
_entity_poly.pdbx_seq_one_letter_code
_entity_poly.pdbx_strand_id
1 'polypeptide(L)'
;MADLYETLGVSRDATADEIKRAYRKLARELHPDINPDPGVQDRFKEVTAAYDVLSDDSKRRQYDMGGNPFGGSAGGFNGGFGFDDIMSAFFGQGSQSRGPRSRARAGQDALIRVEVTLEEACFGVERELTVESAVRCEKCSGSGCQDGTSPTTCGICKGRG
;
A
#
# COMPACT_ATOMS: atom_id res chain seq x y z
N MET A 1 2.44 8.91 -29.91
CA MET A 1 2.49 7.88 -28.86
C MET A 1 3.95 7.75 -28.51
N ALA A 2 4.37 8.27 -27.35
CA ALA A 2 5.79 8.25 -26.98
C ALA A 2 6.22 6.80 -26.76
N ASP A 3 7.31 6.37 -27.40
CA ASP A 3 7.83 5.03 -27.21
C ASP A 3 8.52 4.94 -25.84
N LEU A 4 8.11 4.00 -24.99
CA LEU A 4 8.67 3.82 -23.65
C LEU A 4 10.18 3.53 -23.69
N TYR A 5 10.67 2.88 -24.76
CA TYR A 5 12.09 2.63 -24.95
C TYR A 5 12.85 3.94 -25.26
N GLU A 6 12.26 4.84 -26.06
CA GLU A 6 12.82 6.16 -26.36
C GLU A 6 12.83 7.06 -25.11
N THR A 7 11.79 7.00 -24.28
CA THR A 7 11.71 7.74 -23.00
C THR A 7 12.84 7.35 -22.04
N LEU A 8 13.22 6.07 -22.00
CA LEU A 8 14.37 5.58 -21.23
C LEU A 8 15.70 5.72 -21.95
N GLY A 9 15.70 6.10 -23.24
CA GLY A 9 16.91 6.21 -24.06
C GLY A 9 17.59 4.87 -24.34
N VAL A 10 16.83 3.77 -24.41
CA VAL A 10 17.34 2.41 -24.61
C VAL A 10 16.78 1.79 -25.91
N SER A 11 17.49 0.79 -26.44
CA SER A 11 16.99 0.00 -27.58
C SER A 11 15.79 -0.85 -27.18
N ARG A 12 14.93 -1.20 -28.14
CA ARG A 12 13.83 -2.17 -27.94
C ARG A 12 14.34 -3.57 -27.55
N ASP A 13 15.55 -3.91 -27.99
CA ASP A 13 16.22 -5.17 -27.65
C ASP A 13 16.98 -5.11 -26.32
N ALA A 14 16.85 -4.02 -25.55
CA ALA A 14 17.57 -3.85 -24.29
C ALA A 14 17.20 -4.93 -23.27
N THR A 15 18.21 -5.41 -22.55
CA THR A 15 18.03 -6.34 -21.44
C THR A 15 17.43 -5.64 -20.21
N ALA A 16 16.82 -6.40 -19.29
CA ALA A 16 16.28 -5.85 -18.05
C ALA A 16 17.34 -5.08 -17.23
N ASP A 17 18.60 -5.53 -17.28
CA ASP A 17 19.71 -4.87 -16.60
C ASP A 17 20.08 -3.53 -17.23
N GLU A 18 20.00 -3.40 -18.56
CA GLU A 18 20.23 -2.14 -19.28
C GLU A 18 19.10 -1.13 -19.01
N ILE A 19 17.85 -1.58 -19.02
CA ILE A 19 16.67 -0.78 -18.65
C ILE A 19 16.82 -0.25 -17.22
N LYS A 20 17.22 -1.10 -16.28
CA LYS A 20 17.45 -0.73 -14.87
C LYS A 20 18.61 0.24 -14.69
N ARG A 21 19.69 0.10 -15.46
CA ARG A 21 20.83 1.04 -15.44
C ARG A 21 20.44 2.40 -16.00
N ALA A 22 19.72 2.43 -17.12
CA ALA A 22 19.23 3.66 -17.73
C ALA A 22 18.27 4.43 -16.80
N TYR A 23 17.30 3.73 -16.20
CA TYR A 23 16.40 4.32 -15.20
C TYR A 23 17.16 4.92 -14.01
N ARG A 24 18.13 4.20 -13.43
CA ARG A 24 18.91 4.71 -12.30
C ARG A 24 19.72 5.96 -12.63
N LYS A 25 20.19 6.09 -13.87
CA LYS A 25 20.91 7.27 -14.34
C LYS A 25 19.96 8.47 -14.44
N LEU A 26 18.84 8.28 -15.16
CA LEU A 26 17.83 9.32 -15.36
C LEU A 26 17.15 9.74 -14.04
N ALA A 27 16.87 8.79 -13.14
CA ALA A 27 16.27 9.08 -11.84
C ALA A 27 17.16 9.91 -10.92
N ARG A 28 18.49 9.81 -11.06
CA ARG A 28 19.44 10.68 -10.34
C ARG A 28 19.55 12.06 -10.97
N GLU A 29 19.50 12.15 -12.29
CA GLU A 29 19.56 13.41 -13.03
C GLU A 29 18.27 14.25 -12.86
N LEU A 30 17.13 13.58 -12.75
CA LEU A 30 15.79 14.19 -12.67
C LEU A 30 15.22 14.22 -11.24
N HIS A 31 16.02 13.91 -10.21
CA HIS A 31 15.56 13.89 -8.83
C HIS A 31 15.19 15.31 -8.36
N PRO A 32 14.05 15.51 -7.67
CA PRO A 32 13.61 16.85 -7.23
C PRO A 32 14.60 17.54 -6.29
N ASP A 33 15.37 16.78 -5.52
CA ASP A 33 16.43 17.33 -4.64
C ASP A 33 17.64 17.87 -5.41
N ILE A 34 17.89 17.37 -6.64
CA ILE A 34 19.05 17.77 -7.47
C ILE A 34 18.63 18.84 -8.48
N ASN A 35 17.39 18.79 -8.96
CA ASN A 35 16.86 19.77 -9.90
C ASN A 35 15.38 20.11 -9.56
N PRO A 36 15.14 21.27 -8.91
CA PRO A 36 13.81 21.66 -8.43
C PRO A 36 12.90 22.29 -9.51
N ASP A 37 13.28 22.23 -10.79
CA ASP A 37 12.48 22.81 -11.88
C ASP A 37 11.16 22.03 -12.11
N PRO A 38 10.01 22.72 -12.26
CA PRO A 38 8.72 22.07 -12.51
C PRO A 38 8.70 21.18 -13.76
N GLY A 39 9.42 21.57 -14.82
CA GLY A 39 9.51 20.79 -16.06
C GLY A 39 10.32 19.50 -15.93
N VAL A 40 11.15 19.36 -14.89
CA VAL A 40 11.95 18.15 -14.62
C VAL A 40 11.10 17.09 -13.93
N GLN A 41 10.11 17.51 -13.14
CA GLN A 41 9.16 16.60 -12.52
C GLN A 41 8.30 15.87 -13.54
N ASP A 42 7.89 16.54 -14.61
CA ASP A 42 7.08 15.91 -15.65
C ASP A 42 7.87 14.85 -16.43
N ARG A 43 9.15 15.13 -16.71
CA ARG A 43 10.06 14.15 -17.32
C ARG A 43 10.36 12.98 -16.39
N PHE A 44 10.46 13.23 -15.08
CA PHE A 44 10.62 12.16 -14.09
C PHE A 44 9.41 11.22 -14.08
N LYS A 45 8.18 11.77 -14.13
CA LYS A 45 6.94 10.98 -14.22
C LYS A 45 6.94 10.08 -15.47
N GLU A 46 7.33 10.62 -16.62
CA GLU A 46 7.41 9.86 -17.87
C GLU A 46 8.42 8.71 -17.80
N VAL A 47 9.60 8.96 -17.21
CA VAL A 47 10.67 7.96 -17.04
C VAL A 47 10.25 6.85 -16.06
N THR A 48 9.58 7.19 -14.95
CA THR A 48 9.07 6.19 -14.01
C THR A 48 7.97 5.33 -14.64
N ALA A 49 7.02 5.94 -15.37
CA ALA A 49 5.97 5.21 -16.06
C ALA A 49 6.53 4.24 -17.12
N ALA A 50 7.59 4.64 -17.84
CA ALA A 50 8.27 3.77 -18.80
C ALA A 50 8.98 2.59 -18.11
N TYR A 51 9.66 2.83 -16.98
CA TYR A 51 10.31 1.78 -16.21
C TYR A 51 9.30 0.78 -15.63
N ASP A 52 8.13 1.23 -15.16
CA ASP A 52 7.11 0.35 -14.57
C ASP A 52 6.53 -0.66 -15.57
N VAL A 53 6.50 -0.32 -16.84
CA VAL A 53 6.06 -1.22 -17.92
C VAL A 53 7.21 -2.10 -18.40
N LEU A 54 8.41 -1.54 -18.56
CA LEU A 54 9.55 -2.25 -19.16
C LEU A 54 10.35 -3.12 -18.19
N SER A 55 10.19 -2.92 -16.87
CA SER A 55 10.88 -3.69 -15.84
C SER A 55 10.22 -5.04 -15.52
N ASP A 56 8.95 -5.22 -15.87
CA ASP A 56 8.20 -6.47 -15.69
C ASP A 56 8.04 -7.18 -17.04
N ASP A 57 8.53 -8.42 -17.13
CA ASP A 57 8.54 -9.20 -18.37
C ASP A 57 7.12 -9.40 -18.95
N SER A 58 6.09 -9.51 -18.11
CA SER A 58 4.70 -9.68 -18.54
C SER A 58 4.14 -8.39 -19.12
N LYS A 59 4.40 -7.25 -18.48
CA LYS A 59 3.95 -5.93 -18.95
C LYS A 59 4.70 -5.48 -20.21
N ARG A 60 6.01 -5.72 -20.26
CA ARG A 60 6.85 -5.49 -21.43
C ARG A 60 6.33 -6.26 -22.64
N ARG A 61 6.06 -7.56 -22.47
CA ARG A 61 5.50 -8.39 -23.52
C ARG A 61 4.13 -7.89 -24.00
N GLN A 62 3.27 -7.41 -23.09
CA GLN A 62 1.98 -6.83 -23.46
C GLN A 62 2.13 -5.54 -24.28
N TYR A 63 3.07 -4.67 -23.89
CA TYR A 63 3.42 -3.46 -24.65
C TYR A 63 3.99 -3.80 -26.04
N ASP A 64 4.92 -4.76 -26.11
CA ASP A 64 5.56 -5.19 -27.36
C ASP A 64 4.57 -5.86 -28.33
N MET A 65 3.53 -6.53 -27.81
CA MET A 65 2.44 -7.12 -28.60
C MET A 65 1.38 -6.08 -29.04
N GLY A 66 1.59 -4.79 -28.79
CA GLY A 66 0.64 -3.71 -29.11
C GLY A 66 -0.59 -3.68 -28.21
N GLY A 67 -0.58 -4.42 -27.10
CA GLY A 67 -1.56 -4.27 -26.04
C GLY A 67 -1.33 -2.99 -25.26
N ASN A 68 -2.38 -2.39 -24.72
CA ASN A 68 -2.22 -1.26 -23.82
C ASN A 68 -1.69 -1.77 -22.46
N PRO A 69 -0.42 -1.52 -22.07
CA PRO A 69 0.11 -1.96 -20.78
C PRO A 69 -0.59 -1.30 -19.58
N PHE A 70 -1.34 -0.22 -19.84
CA PHE A 70 -2.21 0.46 -18.88
C PHE A 70 -3.68 -0.01 -18.96
N GLY A 71 -4.02 -0.93 -19.86
CA GLY A 71 -5.40 -1.31 -20.19
C GLY A 71 -5.84 -2.71 -19.73
N GLY A 72 -5.04 -3.38 -18.90
CA GLY A 72 -5.26 -4.76 -18.46
C GLY A 72 -6.15 -4.93 -17.24
N SER A 73 -7.19 -4.10 -17.06
CA SER A 73 -8.29 -4.39 -16.13
C SER A 73 -9.58 -3.82 -16.72
N ALA A 74 -10.55 -4.69 -16.98
CA ALA A 74 -11.85 -4.30 -17.47
C ALA A 74 -12.54 -3.36 -16.47
N GLY A 75 -12.70 -2.08 -16.84
CA GLY A 75 -13.49 -1.11 -16.09
C GLY A 75 -12.84 0.26 -15.99
N GLY A 76 -13.26 1.16 -16.89
CA GLY A 76 -13.23 2.63 -16.74
C GLY A 76 -11.97 3.25 -16.15
N PHE A 77 -11.11 3.82 -16.99
CA PHE A 77 -10.18 4.86 -16.52
C PHE A 77 -10.10 6.02 -17.51
N ASN A 78 -11.14 6.85 -17.46
CA ASN A 78 -11.10 8.23 -17.94
C ASN A 78 -11.23 9.13 -16.70
N GLY A 79 -10.11 9.67 -16.22
CA GLY A 79 -10.11 10.72 -15.20
C GLY A 79 -9.15 10.47 -14.03
N GLY A 80 -7.99 11.14 -14.07
CA GLY A 80 -7.29 11.63 -12.87
C GLY A 80 -6.78 10.59 -11.88
N PHE A 81 -5.70 9.90 -12.21
CA PHE A 81 -4.89 9.22 -11.19
C PHE A 81 -3.95 10.23 -10.51
N GLY A 82 -4.33 10.68 -9.31
CA GLY A 82 -3.42 11.37 -8.39
C GLY A 82 -2.38 10.39 -7.83
N PHE A 83 -1.22 10.92 -7.43
CA PHE A 83 -0.09 10.18 -6.84
C PHE A 83 -0.51 9.22 -5.70
N ASP A 84 -1.57 9.56 -4.97
CA ASP A 84 -2.17 8.77 -3.89
C ASP A 84 -2.68 7.39 -4.34
N ASP A 85 -3.19 7.29 -5.57
CA ASP A 85 -3.88 6.10 -6.07
C ASP A 85 -2.92 5.10 -6.76
N ILE A 86 -1.80 5.61 -7.27
CA ILE A 86 -0.68 4.78 -7.75
C ILE A 86 0.15 4.26 -6.57
N MET A 87 0.36 5.05 -5.51
CA MET A 87 1.02 4.57 -4.29
C MET A 87 0.15 3.54 -3.54
N SER A 88 -1.18 3.73 -3.50
CA SER A 88 -2.10 2.77 -2.88
C SER A 88 -2.16 1.45 -3.68
N ALA A 89 -2.11 1.51 -5.02
CA ALA A 89 -1.98 0.33 -5.87
C ALA A 89 -0.61 -0.36 -5.69
N PHE A 90 0.49 0.39 -5.55
CA PHE A 90 1.84 -0.18 -5.44
C PHE A 90 2.17 -0.76 -4.05
N PHE A 91 1.76 -0.11 -2.96
CA PHE A 91 1.90 -0.63 -1.58
C PHE A 91 0.77 -1.59 -1.18
N GLY A 92 -0.31 -1.66 -1.96
CA GLY A 92 -1.47 -2.52 -1.72
C GLY A 92 -1.51 -3.83 -2.51
N GLN A 93 -0.66 -3.98 -3.54
CA GLN A 93 -0.73 -5.07 -4.53
C GLN A 93 0.42 -6.08 -4.41
N GLY A 94 0.76 -6.44 -3.18
CA GLY A 94 1.32 -7.76 -2.89
C GLY A 94 0.18 -8.77 -2.85
N SER A 95 0.09 -9.62 -3.88
CA SER A 95 -0.82 -10.76 -3.98
C SER A 95 -0.55 -11.81 -2.89
N GLN A 96 -0.90 -11.51 -1.64
CA GLN A 96 -1.49 -12.51 -0.77
C GLN A 96 -2.99 -12.35 -0.92
N SER A 97 -3.66 -13.44 -1.27
CA SER A 97 -5.09 -13.60 -1.01
C SER A 97 -5.33 -13.19 0.45
N ARG A 98 -5.70 -11.93 0.68
CA ARG A 98 -6.19 -11.45 1.96
C ARG A 98 -7.51 -12.16 2.12
N GLY A 99 -7.43 -13.35 2.71
CA GLY A 99 -8.57 -14.00 3.32
C GLY A 99 -9.31 -13.00 4.21
N PRO A 100 -10.56 -13.30 4.57
CA PRO A 100 -11.40 -12.39 5.34
C PRO A 100 -10.61 -11.76 6.48
N ARG A 101 -10.53 -10.42 6.49
CA ARG A 101 -9.78 -9.67 7.52
C ARG A 101 -10.25 -10.18 8.87
N SER A 102 -9.31 -10.67 9.70
CA SER A 102 -9.64 -11.15 11.03
C SER A 102 -10.35 -10.03 11.78
N ARG A 103 -11.58 -10.30 12.24
CA ARG A 103 -12.32 -9.33 13.09
C ARG A 103 -11.70 -9.23 14.48
N ALA A 104 -10.88 -10.20 14.86
CA ALA A 104 -9.99 -10.10 16.00
C ALA A 104 -8.92 -9.05 15.70
N ARG A 105 -9.10 -7.86 16.27
CA ARG A 105 -8.06 -6.83 16.37
C ARG A 105 -7.41 -6.95 17.74
N ALA A 106 -6.12 -6.64 17.82
CA ALA A 106 -5.48 -6.41 19.11
C ALA A 106 -6.23 -5.27 19.84
N GLY A 107 -6.35 -5.41 21.16
CA GLY A 107 -6.85 -4.33 22.01
C GLY A 107 -5.94 -3.09 21.89
N GLN A 108 -6.52 -1.92 22.13
CA GLN A 108 -5.73 -0.69 22.19
C GLN A 108 -4.98 -0.61 23.52
N ASP A 109 -3.82 0.04 23.52
CA ASP A 109 -3.06 0.29 24.74
C ASP A 109 -3.81 1.29 25.62
N ALA A 110 -3.92 0.98 26.92
CA ALA A 110 -4.47 1.90 27.92
C ALA A 110 -3.33 2.72 28.57
N LEU A 111 -3.35 4.04 28.38
CA LEU A 111 -2.40 4.96 29.00
C LEU A 111 -3.05 5.65 30.21
N ILE A 112 -2.60 5.29 31.42
CA ILE A 112 -3.07 5.89 32.67
C ILE A 112 -1.97 6.81 33.20
N ARG A 113 -2.28 8.10 33.35
CA ARG A 113 -1.37 9.08 33.94
C ARG A 113 -1.55 9.07 35.46
N VAL A 114 -0.45 8.87 36.18
CA VAL A 114 -0.41 8.92 37.64
C VAL A 114 0.49 10.07 38.05
N GLU A 115 -0.06 11.04 38.77
CA GLU A 115 0.73 12.11 39.37
C GLU A 115 1.33 11.63 40.70
N VAL A 116 2.65 11.68 40.80
CA VAL A 116 3.41 11.32 42.01
C VAL A 116 4.22 12.51 42.48
N THR A 117 4.29 12.68 43.80
CA THR A 117 5.16 13.67 44.45
C THR A 117 6.60 13.19 44.49
N LEU A 118 7.55 14.11 44.73
CA LEU A 118 8.98 13.78 44.80
C LEU A 118 9.30 12.78 45.92
N GLU A 119 8.64 12.91 47.06
CA GLU A 119 8.81 12.03 48.21
C GLU A 119 8.30 10.60 47.91
N GLU A 120 7.11 10.49 47.30
CA GLU A 120 6.56 9.22 46.84
C GLU A 120 7.44 8.55 45.78
N ALA A 121 8.11 9.33 44.92
CA ALA A 121 9.06 8.79 43.95
C ALA A 121 10.35 8.28 44.60
N CYS A 122 10.80 8.89 45.71
CA CYS A 122 12.01 8.48 46.42
C CYS A 122 11.81 7.25 47.33
N PHE A 123 10.66 7.15 48.00
CA PHE A 123 10.39 6.09 48.97
C PHE A 123 9.46 4.99 48.46
N GLY A 124 8.78 5.23 47.32
CA GLY A 124 7.78 4.34 46.76
C GLY A 124 6.40 4.54 47.39
N VAL A 125 5.35 4.31 46.60
CA VAL A 125 3.95 4.38 47.06
C VAL A 125 3.13 3.30 46.36
N GLU A 126 2.18 2.70 47.07
CA GLU A 126 1.16 1.82 46.49
C GLU A 126 -0.10 2.64 46.20
N ARG A 127 -0.64 2.50 44.99
CA ARG A 127 -1.88 3.17 44.57
C ARG A 127 -2.78 2.21 43.83
N GLU A 128 -4.08 2.28 44.14
CA GLU A 128 -5.09 1.56 43.39
C GLU A 128 -5.42 2.32 42.10
N LEU A 129 -5.32 1.63 40.98
CA LEU A 129 -5.65 2.16 39.66
C LEU A 129 -6.92 1.48 39.14
N THR A 130 -7.93 2.27 38.79
CA THR A 130 -9.13 1.77 38.12
C THR A 130 -8.87 1.71 36.62
N VAL A 131 -8.93 0.51 36.04
CA VAL A 131 -8.74 0.28 34.61
C VAL A 131 -10.05 -0.18 33.99
N GLU A 132 -10.47 0.49 32.91
CA GLU A 132 -11.56 0.00 32.07
C GLU A 132 -11.00 -1.04 31.11
N SER A 133 -11.48 -2.29 31.23
CA SER A 133 -11.07 -3.40 30.37
C SER A 133 -12.27 -4.05 29.71
N ALA A 134 -12.09 -4.52 28.48
CA ALA A 134 -13.12 -5.24 27.76
C ALA A 134 -13.33 -6.63 28.39
N VAL A 135 -14.53 -6.88 28.90
CA VAL A 135 -14.92 -8.18 29.44
C VAL A 135 -15.61 -9.01 28.37
N ARG A 136 -15.44 -10.33 28.41
CA ARG A 136 -16.09 -11.23 27.46
C ARG A 136 -17.62 -11.17 27.68
N CYS A 137 -18.37 -10.84 26.64
CA CYS A 137 -19.83 -10.82 26.71
C CYS A 137 -20.36 -12.22 27.05
N GLU A 138 -21.18 -12.34 28.09
CA GLU A 138 -21.74 -13.61 28.56
C GLU A 138 -22.65 -14.28 27.52
N LYS A 139 -23.41 -13.48 26.77
CA LYS A 139 -24.35 -13.99 25.74
C LYS A 139 -23.60 -14.59 24.56
N CYS A 140 -22.85 -13.76 23.84
CA CYS A 140 -22.19 -14.22 22.61
C CYS A 140 -20.83 -14.89 22.85
N SER A 141 -20.25 -14.82 24.05
CA SER A 141 -18.91 -15.36 24.35
C SER A 141 -17.82 -14.89 23.37
N GLY A 142 -17.95 -13.68 22.83
CA GLY A 142 -17.03 -13.12 21.83
C GLY A 142 -17.21 -13.66 20.39
N SER A 143 -18.25 -14.46 20.13
CA SER A 143 -18.60 -14.91 18.77
C SER A 143 -19.23 -13.81 17.92
N GLY A 144 -19.77 -12.76 18.55
CA GLY A 144 -20.51 -11.69 17.87
C GLY A 144 -21.81 -12.17 17.20
N CYS A 145 -22.30 -13.36 17.55
CA CYS A 145 -23.52 -13.97 17.04
C CYS A 145 -24.56 -14.10 18.16
N GLN A 146 -25.83 -14.24 17.80
CA GLN A 146 -26.89 -14.58 18.75
C GLN A 146 -26.72 -16.03 19.24
N ASP A 147 -27.20 -16.35 20.44
CA ASP A 147 -27.10 -17.68 21.02
C ASP A 147 -27.60 -18.77 20.06
N GLY A 148 -26.75 -19.78 19.83
CA GLY A 148 -27.04 -20.90 18.91
C GLY A 148 -26.86 -20.60 17.42
N THR A 149 -26.46 -19.38 17.04
CA THR A 149 -26.18 -19.02 15.64
C THR A 149 -24.69 -18.96 15.35
N SER A 150 -24.30 -19.26 14.12
CA SER A 150 -22.91 -19.22 13.66
C SER A 150 -22.74 -18.26 12.48
N PRO A 151 -21.54 -17.66 12.32
CA PRO A 151 -21.29 -16.77 11.20
C PRO A 151 -21.32 -17.55 9.88
N THR A 152 -22.19 -17.15 8.97
CA THR A 152 -22.26 -17.71 7.60
C THR A 152 -21.56 -16.79 6.61
N THR A 153 -20.88 -17.38 5.65
CA THR A 153 -20.23 -16.63 4.56
C THR A 153 -21.29 -16.08 3.63
N CYS A 154 -21.31 -14.76 3.42
CA CYS A 154 -22.24 -14.13 2.48
C CYS A 154 -22.08 -14.70 1.07
N GLY A 155 -23.15 -15.21 0.47
CA GLY A 155 -23.10 -15.81 -0.88
C GLY A 155 -22.75 -14.82 -1.98
N ILE A 156 -23.01 -13.52 -1.78
CA ILE A 156 -22.83 -12.47 -2.78
C ILE A 156 -21.39 -11.96 -2.79
N CYS A 157 -20.87 -11.52 -1.64
CA CYS A 157 -19.51 -10.95 -1.55
C CYS A 157 -18.45 -11.98 -1.11
N LYS A 158 -18.85 -13.19 -0.70
CA LYS A 158 -17.96 -14.26 -0.18
C LYS A 158 -16.99 -13.79 0.92
N GLY A 159 -17.41 -12.83 1.74
CA GLY A 159 -16.59 -12.28 2.83
C GLY A 159 -15.49 -11.32 2.40
N ARG A 160 -15.58 -10.75 1.18
CA ARG A 160 -14.65 -9.72 0.66
C ARG A 160 -15.07 -8.28 1.01
N GLY A 161 -16.20 -8.12 1.70
CA GLY A 161 -16.67 -6.83 2.22
C GLY A 161 -15.92 -6.40 3.47
#